data_AF-A0A3N7HLK2-F1
#
_entry.id   AF-A0A3N7HLK2-F1
#
_cell.length_a   1.000
_cell.length_b   1.000
_cell.length_c   1.000
_cell.angle_alpha   90.00
_cell.angle_beta   90.00
_cell.angle_gamma   90.00
#
_symmetry.space_group_name_H-M   'P 1'
#
loop_
_entity.id
_entity.type
_entity.pdbx_description
1 polymer ?
#
loop_
_entity_poly.entity_id
_entity_poly.type
_entity_poly.pdbx_seq_one_letter_code
_entity_poly.pdbx_strand_id
1 'polypeptide(L)'
;MAKFVPGTDETVKSDEPLLDVLASAATPLKPGKHVFQLMVVDDSGNQSDTASVTVIVLDQDRPTAVVDLIDEAGNRHPEPEVSVPFGKPFRLSGERSSDIGGAVNVWNWTLLRG
;
A
#
# COMPACT_ATOMS: atom_id res chain seq x y z
N MET A 1 8.52 24.18 14.05
CA MET A 1 8.11 23.19 13.02
C MET A 1 6.63 22.91 13.16
N ALA A 2 5.90 22.84 12.05
CA ALA A 2 4.50 22.42 12.02
C ALA A 2 4.38 20.90 12.16
N LYS A 3 3.18 20.43 12.54
CA LYS A 3 2.90 19.01 12.78
C LYS A 3 1.69 18.59 11.97
N PHE A 4 1.77 17.42 11.35
CA PHE A 4 0.68 16.74 10.66
C PHE A 4 0.48 15.36 11.26
N VAL A 5 -0.73 15.04 11.71
CA VAL A 5 -1.10 13.73 12.28
C VAL A 5 -1.97 12.97 11.27
N PRO A 6 -1.46 11.87 10.67
CA PRO A 6 -2.21 11.10 9.69
C PRO A 6 -3.58 10.63 10.19
N GLY A 7 -4.60 10.76 9.33
CA GLY A 7 -5.99 10.37 9.63
C GLY A 7 -6.73 11.30 10.59
N THR A 8 -6.07 12.33 11.12
CA THR A 8 -6.68 13.40 11.92
C THR A 8 -6.65 14.71 11.15
N ASP A 9 -5.48 15.07 10.62
CA ASP A 9 -5.29 16.29 9.86
C ASP A 9 -5.43 16.02 8.36
N GLU A 10 -6.18 16.87 7.67
CA GLU A 10 -6.22 16.92 6.21
C GLU A 10 -5.36 18.08 5.66
N THR A 11 -5.21 19.15 6.44
CA THR A 11 -4.45 20.35 6.05
C THR A 11 -3.85 21.00 7.27
N VAL A 12 -2.60 21.46 7.15
CA VAL A 12 -1.90 22.21 8.20
C VAL A 12 -1.41 23.53 7.61
N LYS A 13 -1.93 24.64 8.13
CA LYS A 13 -1.39 25.98 7.84
C LYS A 13 -0.36 26.34 8.90
N SER A 14 0.77 26.86 8.47
CA SER A 14 1.92 27.11 9.32
C SER A 14 2.72 28.33 8.84
N ASP A 15 3.32 29.06 9.76
CA ASP A 15 4.37 30.06 9.52
C ASP A 15 5.79 29.44 9.56
N GLU A 16 5.89 28.17 9.92
CA GLU A 16 7.11 27.36 9.89
C GLU A 16 7.29 26.66 8.53
N PRO A 17 8.51 26.59 7.98
CA PRO A 17 8.77 25.95 6.68
C PRO A 17 8.90 24.42 6.75
N LEU A 18 9.01 23.85 7.96
CA LEU A 18 9.18 22.42 8.18
C LEU A 18 7.90 21.79 8.72
N LEU A 19 7.53 20.65 8.15
CA LEU A 19 6.37 19.84 8.54
C LEU A 19 6.82 18.48 9.06
N ASP A 20 6.60 18.22 10.35
CA ASP A 20 6.75 16.91 10.96
C ASP A 20 5.49 16.07 10.70
N VAL A 21 5.65 14.98 9.97
CA VAL A 21 4.58 13.98 9.76
C VAL A 21 4.64 12.98 10.90
N LEU A 22 3.76 13.13 11.89
CA LEU A 22 3.73 12.36 13.13
C LEU A 22 2.97 11.04 12.97
N ALA A 23 3.44 10.19 12.06
CA ALA A 23 2.93 8.84 11.91
C ALA A 23 3.30 7.97 13.13
N SER A 24 2.34 7.20 13.64
CA SER A 24 2.53 6.31 14.80
C SER A 24 1.71 5.04 14.68
N ALA A 25 1.84 4.09 15.61
CA ALA A 25 0.97 2.91 15.65
C ALA A 25 -0.52 3.25 15.85
N ALA A 26 -0.82 4.34 16.57
CA ALA A 26 -2.20 4.80 16.78
C ALA A 26 -2.75 5.58 15.57
N THR A 27 -1.86 6.28 14.86
CA THR A 27 -2.18 7.12 13.69
C THR A 27 -1.21 6.83 12.54
N PRO A 28 -1.26 5.62 11.94
CA PRO A 28 -0.29 5.22 10.94
C PRO A 28 -0.59 5.89 9.61
N LEU A 29 0.46 6.24 8.87
CA LEU A 29 0.34 6.48 7.44
C LEU A 29 0.28 5.10 6.77
N LYS A 30 -0.86 4.76 6.15
CA LYS A 30 -1.07 3.41 5.61
C LYS A 30 -0.04 3.07 4.52
N PRO A 31 0.37 1.81 4.35
CA PRO A 31 1.18 1.40 3.21
C PRO A 31 0.53 1.83 1.88
N GLY A 32 1.35 2.35 0.97
CA GLY A 32 0.89 2.89 -0.31
C GLY A 32 1.51 4.24 -0.67
N LYS A 33 1.00 4.83 -1.75
CA LYS A 33 1.43 6.15 -2.26
C LYS A 33 0.62 7.25 -1.57
N HIS A 34 1.32 8.25 -1.05
CA HIS A 34 0.76 9.47 -0.47
C HIS A 34 1.35 10.67 -1.18
N VAL A 35 0.52 11.66 -1.52
CA VAL A 35 0.97 12.90 -2.16
C VAL A 35 0.78 14.04 -1.18
N PHE A 36 1.87 14.72 -0.85
CA PHE A 36 1.84 15.94 -0.06
C PHE A 36 1.98 17.13 -1.00
N GLN A 37 1.17 18.16 -0.78
CA GLN A 37 1.17 19.39 -1.56
C GLN A 37 1.53 20.58 -0.66
N LEU A 38 2.30 21.52 -1.19
CA LEU A 38 2.68 22.78 -0.56
C LEU A 38 2.23 23.95 -1.44
N MET A 39 1.62 24.94 -0.81
CA MET A 39 1.36 26.27 -1.37
C MET A 39 1.88 27.30 -0.36
N VAL A 40 2.64 28.28 -0.83
CA VAL A 40 3.22 29.33 0.02
C VAL A 40 2.45 30.62 -0.20
N VAL A 41 2.29 31.42 0.86
CA VAL A 41 1.67 32.74 0.81
C VAL A 41 2.70 33.76 1.30
N ASP A 42 2.93 34.83 0.54
CA ASP A 42 3.83 35.92 0.95
C ASP A 42 3.14 36.90 1.94
N ASP A 43 3.88 37.90 2.40
CA ASP A 43 3.41 38.93 3.34
C ASP A 43 2.36 39.87 2.75
N SER A 44 2.30 39.95 1.42
CA SER A 44 1.32 40.70 0.64
C SER A 44 0.06 39.88 0.33
N GLY A 45 0.04 38.60 0.70
CA GLY A 45 -1.07 37.67 0.49
C GLY A 45 -1.07 36.97 -0.87
N ASN A 46 -0.02 37.11 -1.69
CA ASN A 46 0.08 36.40 -2.96
C ASN A 46 0.36 34.92 -2.71
N GLN A 47 -0.30 34.05 -3.47
CA GLN A 47 -0.13 32.60 -3.39
C GLN A 47 0.77 32.12 -4.52
N SER A 48 1.66 31.18 -4.22
CA SER A 48 2.43 30.47 -5.24
C SER A 48 1.56 29.44 -5.98
N ASP A 49 2.05 28.97 -7.14
CA ASP A 49 1.61 27.67 -7.65
C ASP A 49 1.93 26.57 -6.64
N THR A 50 1.21 25.45 -6.73
CA THR A 50 1.40 24.32 -5.82
C THR A 50 2.58 23.46 -6.25
N ALA A 51 3.40 23.04 -5.29
CA ALA A 51 4.42 22.00 -5.46
C ALA A 51 3.98 20.72 -4.74
N SER A 52 4.41 19.55 -5.21
CA SER A 52 4.04 18.27 -4.59
C SER A 52 5.19 17.26 -4.51
N VAL A 53 5.16 16.41 -3.49
CA VAL A 53 6.04 15.24 -3.34
C VAL A 53 5.21 13.98 -3.15
N THR A 54 5.60 12.88 -3.81
CA THR A 54 5.01 11.56 -3.60
C THR A 54 5.87 10.75 -2.63
N VAL A 55 5.30 10.33 -1.52
CA VAL A 55 5.90 9.46 -0.51
C VAL A 55 5.31 8.06 -0.66
N ILE A 56 6.16 7.04 -0.71
CA ILE A 56 5.73 5.64 -0.74
C ILE A 56 6.03 5.02 0.62
N VAL A 57 4.97 4.64 1.34
CA VAL A 57 5.07 3.91 2.61
C VAL A 57 4.99 2.43 2.32
N LEU A 58 5.96 1.65 2.81
CA LEU A 58 5.99 0.20 2.69
C LEU A 58 5.66 -0.44 4.03
N ASP A 59 4.84 -1.49 4.01
CA ASP A 59 4.71 -2.41 5.15
C ASP A 59 5.89 -3.38 5.08
N GLN A 60 6.81 -3.30 6.05
CA GLN A 60 7.97 -4.19 6.10
C GLN A 60 7.78 -5.34 7.09
N ASP A 61 6.75 -5.28 7.93
CA ASP A 61 6.52 -6.26 8.99
C ASP A 61 5.54 -7.36 8.55
N ARG A 62 4.63 -7.06 7.63
CA ARG A 62 3.62 -8.00 7.16
C ARG A 62 3.99 -8.64 5.82
N PRO A 63 3.81 -9.97 5.65
CA PRO A 63 4.00 -10.62 4.38
C PRO A 63 2.95 -10.17 3.36
N THR A 64 3.36 -10.12 2.09
CA THR A 64 2.49 -9.94 0.93
C THR A 64 2.10 -11.31 0.37
N ALA A 65 0.81 -11.64 0.41
CA ALA A 65 0.28 -12.86 -0.17
C ALA A 65 0.07 -12.72 -1.68
N VAL A 66 0.52 -13.70 -2.45
CA VAL A 66 0.26 -13.83 -3.88
C VAL A 66 -0.27 -15.23 -4.14
N VAL A 67 -1.36 -15.34 -4.89
CA VAL A 67 -1.95 -16.61 -5.31
C VAL A 67 -1.93 -16.71 -6.82
N ASP A 68 -1.51 -17.86 -7.31
CA ASP A 68 -1.60 -18.22 -8.73
C ASP A 68 -2.37 -19.52 -8.88
N LEU A 69 -3.05 -19.69 -10.00
CA LEU A 69 -3.53 -20.99 -10.44
C LEU A 69 -2.47 -21.67 -11.31
N ILE A 70 -2.25 -22.96 -11.09
CA ILE A 70 -1.43 -23.80 -11.96
C ILE A 70 -2.35 -24.81 -12.64
N ASP A 71 -2.42 -24.73 -13.97
CA ASP A 71 -3.30 -25.60 -14.77
C ASP A 71 -2.78 -27.05 -14.88
N GLU A 72 -3.55 -27.90 -15.56
CA GLU A 72 -3.20 -29.31 -15.80
C GLU A 72 -1.87 -29.47 -16.54
N ALA A 73 -1.52 -28.52 -17.41
CA ALA A 73 -0.26 -28.50 -18.15
C ALA A 73 0.92 -27.91 -17.35
N GLY A 74 0.66 -27.38 -16.15
CA GLY A 74 1.67 -26.76 -15.29
C GLY A 74 1.92 -25.28 -15.56
N ASN A 75 1.11 -24.63 -16.40
CA ASN A 75 1.25 -23.19 -16.63
C ASN A 75 0.69 -22.41 -15.44
N ARG A 76 1.36 -21.32 -15.09
CA ARG A 76 0.98 -20.43 -14.00
C ARG A 76 0.13 -19.28 -14.54
N HIS A 77 -1.02 -19.07 -13.91
CA HIS A 77 -2.02 -18.05 -14.21
C HIS A 77 -2.11 -17.10 -13.01
N PRO A 78 -1.44 -15.93 -13.05
CA PRO A 78 -1.43 -14.94 -11.97
C PRO A 78 -2.67 -14.02 -11.95
N GLU A 79 -3.60 -14.22 -12.88
CA GLU A 79 -4.79 -13.38 -13.04
C GLU A 79 -5.76 -13.57 -11.85
N PRO A 80 -6.50 -12.51 -11.47
CA PRO A 80 -7.47 -12.58 -10.37
C PRO A 80 -8.68 -13.47 -10.69
N GLU A 81 -8.95 -13.71 -11.97
CA GLU A 81 -10.03 -14.56 -12.46
C GLU A 81 -9.50 -15.51 -13.53
N VAL A 82 -9.66 -16.82 -13.32
CA VAL A 82 -9.18 -17.87 -14.21
C VAL A 82 -10.29 -18.88 -14.44
N SER A 83 -10.56 -19.22 -15.70
CA SER A 83 -11.55 -20.24 -16.06
C SER A 83 -10.91 -21.63 -16.06
N VAL A 84 -11.45 -22.55 -15.26
CA VAL A 84 -11.05 -23.96 -15.27
C VAL A 84 -12.17 -24.78 -15.91
N PRO A 85 -11.87 -25.66 -16.89
CA PRO A 85 -12.89 -26.53 -17.47
C PRO A 85 -13.52 -27.44 -16.42
N PHE A 86 -14.82 -27.69 -16.57
CA PHE A 86 -15.58 -28.53 -15.63
C PHE A 86 -14.95 -29.93 -15.50
N GLY A 87 -14.79 -30.39 -14.26
CA GLY A 87 -14.22 -31.71 -13.95
C GLY A 87 -12.70 -31.83 -14.18
N LYS A 88 -12.01 -30.74 -14.53
CA LYS A 88 -10.54 -30.74 -14.67
C LYS A 88 -9.85 -30.34 -13.37
N PRO A 89 -8.74 -31.03 -13.00
CA PRO A 89 -7.98 -30.66 -11.83
C PRO A 89 -7.17 -29.38 -12.09
N PHE A 90 -6.85 -28.67 -11.02
CA PHE A 90 -5.94 -27.52 -11.00
C PHE A 90 -5.24 -27.49 -9.64
N ARG A 91 -4.18 -26.67 -9.54
CA ARG A 91 -3.45 -26.41 -8.30
C ARG A 91 -3.49 -24.91 -8.00
N LEU A 92 -3.41 -24.55 -6.72
CA LEU A 92 -3.16 -23.18 -6.29
C LEU A 92 -1.73 -23.12 -5.72
N SER A 93 -1.00 -22.05 -6.01
CA SER A 93 0.36 -21.83 -5.52
C SER A 93 0.45 -20.48 -4.82
N GLY A 94 1.04 -20.49 -3.62
CA GLY A 94 1.38 -19.31 -2.83
C GLY A 94 2.87 -18.94 -2.89
N GLU A 95 3.66 -19.60 -3.74
CA GLU A 95 5.13 -19.54 -3.75
C GLU A 95 5.69 -18.16 -4.09
N ARG A 96 4.90 -17.30 -4.75
CA ARG A 96 5.29 -15.91 -5.04
C ARG A 96 4.97 -14.95 -3.90
N SER A 97 4.41 -15.44 -2.80
CA SER A 97 4.24 -14.64 -1.59
C SER A 97 5.60 -14.27 -1.04
N SER A 98 5.73 -13.05 -0.53
CA SER A 98 7.00 -12.50 -0.07
C SER A 98 6.83 -11.80 1.27
N ASP A 99 7.91 -11.76 2.03
CA ASP A 99 8.02 -10.97 3.23
C ASP A 99 9.34 -10.21 3.17
N ILE A 100 9.30 -8.87 3.25
CA ILE A 100 10.51 -8.05 3.16
C ILE A 100 11.28 -8.11 4.49
N GLY A 101 10.58 -8.15 5.62
CA GLY A 101 11.18 -8.17 6.96
C GLY A 101 11.48 -9.58 7.48
N GLY A 102 11.11 -10.62 6.74
CA GLY A 102 11.19 -11.99 7.22
C GLY A 102 11.06 -13.06 6.13
N ALA A 103 10.44 -14.17 6.50
CA ALA A 103 10.20 -15.30 5.63
C ALA A 103 8.76 -15.79 5.79
N VAL A 104 8.11 -16.11 4.67
CA VAL A 104 6.78 -16.74 4.67
C VAL A 104 6.92 -18.20 5.09
N ASN A 105 6.26 -18.58 6.19
CA ASN A 105 6.36 -19.93 6.77
C ASN A 105 5.07 -20.74 6.70
N VAL A 106 3.91 -20.09 6.56
CA VAL A 106 2.58 -20.74 6.64
C VAL A 106 1.65 -20.12 5.59
N TRP A 107 0.93 -20.98 4.86
CA TRP A 107 -0.15 -20.60 3.93
C TRP A 107 -1.47 -21.19 4.41
N ASN A 108 -2.38 -20.32 4.84
CA ASN A 108 -3.73 -20.72 5.25
C ASN A 108 -4.69 -20.54 4.07
N TRP A 109 -5.21 -21.65 3.54
CA TRP A 109 -6.13 -21.66 2.39
C TRP A 109 -7.59 -21.75 2.85
N THR A 110 -8.50 -21.03 2.19
CA THR A 110 -9.94 -21.07 2.51
C THR A 110 -10.76 -20.88 1.23
N LEU A 111 -11.75 -21.75 1.02
CA LEU A 111 -12.76 -21.55 -0.02
C LEU A 111 -13.87 -20.66 0.55
N LEU A 112 -14.00 -19.44 0.03
CA LEU A 112 -14.97 -18.46 0.55
C LEU A 112 -16.39 -18.64 -0.01
N ARG A 113 -16.51 -19.05 -1.29
CA ARG A 113 -17.78 -19.21 -2.00
C ARG A 113 -17.68 -20.24 -3.13
N GLY A 114 -18.82 -20.83 -3.51
CA GLY A 114 -18.99 -21.78 -4.61
C GLY A 114 -20.39 -21.71 -5.21
#